data_AF-A0A0B6Z0V2-F1
#
_entry.id   AF-A0A0B6Z0V2-F1
#
_cell.length_a   1.000
_cell.length_b   1.000
_cell.length_c   1.000
_cell.angle_alpha   90.00
_cell.angle_beta   90.00
_cell.angle_gamma   90.00
#
_symmetry.space_group_name_H-M   'P 1'
#
loop_
_entity.id
_entity.type
_entity.pdbx_description
1 polymer ?
#
loop_
_entity_poly.entity_id
_entity_poly.type
_entity_poly.pdbx_seq_one_letter_code
_entity_poly.pdbx_strand_id
1 'polypeptide(L)' 'YYEGDLQNKGKQKGLINLVLMKVVREVEDKSLEDKDNVFQIVYSEKSDFSTMYVQASSNEERQAWLDAIRIGAQRIG' A
#
# COMPACT_ATOMS: atom_id res chain seq x y z
N TYR A 1 8.11 -2.63 -3.43
CA TYR A 1 8.90 -1.72 -2.58
C TYR A 1 10.37 -2.14 -2.56
N TYR A 2 11.25 -1.17 -2.30
CA TYR A 2 12.70 -1.30 -2.30
C TYR A 2 13.24 -0.89 -0.92
N GLU A 3 14.47 -1.31 -0.61
CA GLU A 3 15.24 -0.70 0.50
C GLU A 3 15.67 0.73 0.14
N GLY A 4 15.97 1.51 1.17
CA GLY A 4 16.58 2.83 1.04
C GLY A 4 15.55 3.96 0.97
N ASP A 5 16.00 5.08 0.43
CA ASP A 5 15.23 6.32 0.31
C ASP A 5 15.06 6.72 -1.17
N LEU A 6 14.49 7.90 -1.41
CA LEU A 6 14.26 8.43 -2.76
C LEU A 6 15.56 8.68 -3.55
N GLN A 7 16.70 8.88 -2.87
CA GLN A 7 18.00 9.17 -3.50
C GLN A 7 18.83 7.90 -3.70
N ASN A 8 18.69 6.92 -2.80
CA ASN A 8 19.47 5.70 -2.77
C ASN A 8 18.56 4.48 -2.83
N LYS A 9 18.18 4.09 -4.05
CA LYS A 9 17.36 2.90 -4.28
C LYS A 9 18.19 1.64 -4.06
N GLY A 10 17.95 0.95 -2.95
CA GLY A 10 18.57 -0.32 -2.60
C GLY A 10 17.92 -1.52 -3.30
N LYS A 11 18.04 -2.71 -2.69
CA LYS A 11 17.52 -3.96 -3.27
C LYS A 11 15.99 -3.99 -3.27
N GLN A 12 15.40 -4.62 -4.28
CA GLN A 12 13.97 -4.91 -4.27
C GLN A 12 13.62 -5.89 -3.15
N LYS A 13 12.65 -5.53 -2.30
CA LYS A 13 12.18 -6.36 -1.20
C LYS A 13 10.91 -7.11 -1.53
N GLY A 14 10.01 -6.48 -2.27
CA GLY A 14 8.74 -7.09 -2.64
C GLY A 14 8.08 -6.35 -3.79
N LEU A 15 7.13 -7.02 -4.43
CA LEU A 15 6.32 -6.49 -5.51
C LEU A 15 4.93 -7.10 -5.40
N ILE A 16 3.90 -6.25 -5.45
CA ILE A 16 2.51 -6.67 -5.48
C ILE A 16 1.98 -6.33 -6.87
N ASN A 17 1.48 -7.33 -7.59
CA ASN A 17 0.81 -7.10 -8.87
C ASN A 17 -0.59 -6.50 -8.59
N LEU A 18 -0.91 -5.38 -9.24
CA LEU A 18 -2.19 -4.68 -9.10
C LEU A 18 -3.40 -5.60 -9.36
N VAL A 19 -3.28 -6.55 -10.29
CA VAL A 19 -4.35 -7.51 -10.62
C VAL A 19 -4.67 -8.45 -9.44
N LEU A 20 -3.72 -8.66 -8.53
CA LEU A 20 -3.91 -9.52 -7.36
C LEU A 20 -4.50 -8.77 -6.16
N MET A 21 -4.59 -7.43 -6.20
CA MET A 21 -5.16 -6.64 -5.12
C MET A 21 -6.68 -6.84 -5.04
N LYS A 22 -7.20 -6.94 -3.82
CA LYS A 22 -8.63 -7.10 -3.50
C LYS A 22 -9.21 -5.93 -2.74
N VAL A 23 -8.40 -5.32 -1.86
CA VAL A 23 -8.82 -4.18 -1.05
C VAL A 23 -7.69 -3.17 -0.97
N VAL A 24 -8.02 -1.89 -1.17
CA VAL A 24 -7.13 -0.74 -0.97
C VAL A 24 -7.90 0.34 -0.24
N ARG A 25 -7.65 0.51 1.06
CA ARG A 25 -8.46 1.39 1.92
C ARG A 25 -7.68 1.99 3.08
N GLU A 26 -8.23 3.07 3.62
CA GLU A 26 -7.78 3.67 4.87
C GLU A 26 -7.94 2.70 6.04
N VAL A 27 -7.00 2.81 6.97
CA VAL A 27 -7.08 2.27 8.32
C VAL A 27 -7.37 3.45 9.25
N GLU A 28 -8.28 3.26 10.20
CA GLU A 28 -8.65 4.29 11.16
C GLU A 28 -7.42 4.72 11.96
N ASP A 29 -7.24 6.03 12.13
CA ASP A 29 -6.09 6.59 12.84
C ASP A 29 -6.05 6.04 14.27
N LYS A 30 -4.83 5.68 14.72
CA LYS A 30 -4.54 5.07 16.02
C LYS A 30 -5.10 3.65 16.24
N SER A 31 -5.86 3.10 15.28
CA SER A 31 -6.36 1.71 15.40
C SER A 31 -5.27 0.65 15.16
N LEU A 32 -4.17 1.01 14.49
CA LEU A 32 -3.03 0.14 14.24
C LEU A 32 -1.79 0.70 14.95
N GLU A 33 -1.47 0.15 16.12
CA GLU A 33 -0.24 0.48 16.88
C GLU A 33 -0.06 1.99 17.13
N ASP A 34 -1.15 2.71 17.44
CA ASP A 34 -1.16 4.17 17.66
C ASP A 34 -0.64 5.00 16.47
N LYS A 35 -0.60 4.43 15.25
CA LYS A 35 -0.15 5.13 14.03
C LYS A 35 -1.31 5.86 13.36
N ASP A 36 -1.00 7.06 12.88
CA ASP A 36 -1.87 7.85 12.01
C ASP A 36 -1.49 7.63 10.53
N ASN A 37 -2.38 8.01 9.61
CA ASN A 37 -2.12 8.05 8.17
C ASN A 37 -1.79 6.68 7.57
N VAL A 38 -2.35 5.62 8.14
CA VAL A 38 -2.16 4.25 7.65
C VAL A 38 -3.22 3.90 6.60
N PHE A 39 -2.81 3.16 5.58
CA PHE A 39 -3.70 2.46 4.66
C PHE A 39 -3.26 1.00 4.50
N GLN A 40 -4.20 0.16 4.09
CA GLN A 40 -3.98 -1.27 3.88
C GLN A 40 -4.20 -1.67 2.43
N ILE A 41 -3.41 -2.66 2.00
CA ILE A 41 -3.52 -3.34 0.71
C ILE A 41 -3.67 -4.83 0.99
N VAL A 42 -4.85 -5.38 0.69
CA VAL A 42 -5.09 -6.83 0.75
C VAL A 42 -4.92 -7.40 -0.65
N TYR A 43 -4.11 -8.45 -0.80
CA TYR A 43 -3.81 -9.06 -2.10
C TYR A 43 -3.77 -10.58 -2.00
N SER A 44 -4.13 -11.25 -3.10
CA SER A 44 -4.02 -12.70 -3.22
C SER A 44 -2.55 -13.11 -3.29
N GLU A 45 -2.16 -14.05 -2.44
CA GLU A 45 -0.83 -14.63 -2.41
C GLU A 45 -0.93 -16.15 -2.34
N LYS A 46 -0.52 -16.82 -3.43
CA LYS A 46 -0.65 -18.27 -3.61
C LYS A 46 -2.10 -18.74 -3.44
N SER A 47 -2.43 -19.30 -2.29
CA SER A 47 -3.74 -19.87 -1.94
C SER A 47 -4.46 -19.12 -0.82
N ASP A 48 -3.95 -17.96 -0.41
CA ASP A 48 -4.51 -17.16 0.69
C ASP A 48 -4.45 -15.65 0.37
N PHE A 49 -4.81 -14.81 1.34
CA PHE A 49 -4.72 -13.36 1.28
C PHE A 49 -3.71 -12.83 2.28
N SER A 50 -2.85 -11.92 1.81
CA SER A 50 -1.91 -11.17 2.63
C SER A 50 -2.35 -9.71 2.73
N THR A 51 -2.09 -9.08 3.87
CA THR A 51 -2.36 -7.65 4.09
C THR A 51 -1.05 -6.90 4.31
N MET A 52 -0.80 -5.88 3.49
CA MET A 52 0.29 -4.93 3.68
C MET A 52 -0.26 -3.63 4.25
N TYR A 53 0.30 -3.19 5.38
CA TYR A 53 0.03 -1.87 5.95
C TYR A 53 1.14 -0.90 5.56
N VAL A 54 0.74 0.30 5.13
CA VAL A 54 1.66 1.37 4.75
C VAL A 54 1.28 2.61 5.52
N GLN A 55 2.23 3.20 6.23
CA GLN A 55 2.09 4.48 6.90
C GLN A 55 2.63 5.58 5.99
N ALA A 56 1.78 6.55 5.66
CA ALA A 56 2.21 7.76 4.96
C ALA A 56 2.66 8.84 5.96
N SER A 57 3.40 9.83 5.48
CA SER A 57 3.91 10.92 6.32
C SER A 57 2.82 11.94 6.68
N SER A 58 1.75 12.00 5.89
CA SER A 58 0.59 12.86 6.14
C SER A 58 -0.71 12.24 5.58
N ASN A 59 -1.84 12.83 5.95
CA ASN A 59 -3.14 12.41 5.42
C ASN A 59 -3.25 12.70 3.91
N GLU A 60 -2.71 13.81 3.44
CA GLU A 60 -2.67 14.17 2.02
C GLU A 60 -1.85 13.15 1.23
N GLU A 61 -0.69 12.72 1.77
CA GLU A 61 0.11 11.68 1.14
C GLU A 61 -0.62 10.32 1.14
N ARG A 62 -1.30 9.96 2.24
CA ARG A 62 -2.15 8.76 2.29
C ARG A 62 -3.20 8.77 1.17
N GLN A 63 -3.91 9.89 1.00
CA GLN A 63 -4.94 10.01 -0.04
C GLN A 63 -4.34 9.93 -1.44
N ALA A 64 -3.22 10.62 -1.69
CA ALA A 64 -2.52 10.55 -2.96
C ALA A 64 -2.11 9.11 -3.34
N TRP A 65 -1.64 8.32 -2.36
CA TRP A 65 -1.33 6.90 -2.58
C TRP A 65 -2.57 6.07 -2.89
N LEU A 66 -3.64 6.23 -2.13
CA LEU A 66 -4.91 5.51 -2.35
C LEU A 66 -5.46 5.76 -3.75
N ASP A 67 -5.49 7.03 -4.18
CA ASP A 67 -5.98 7.41 -5.49
C ASP A 67 -5.10 6.86 -6.61
N ALA A 68 -3.78 7.01 -6.49
CA ALA A 68 -2.84 6.50 -7.50
C ALA A 68 -2.97 4.99 -7.68
N ILE A 69 -3.09 4.23 -6.59
CA ILE A 69 -3.23 2.76 -6.64
C ILE A 69 -4.58 2.38 -7.26
N ARG A 70 -5.68 3.02 -6.86
CA ARG A 70 -7.03 2.74 -7.38
C ARG A 70 -7.14 3.05 -8.86
N ILE A 71 -6.65 4.22 -9.30
CA ILE A 71 -6.60 4.61 -10.71
C ILE A 71 -5.72 3.62 -11.50
N GLY A 72 -4.57 3.22 -10.94
CA GLY A 72 -3.70 2.24 -11.55
C GLY A 72 -4.39 0.88 -11.75
N ALA A 73 -5.09 0.38 -10.74
CA ALA A 73 -5.80 -0.90 -10.80
C ALA A 73 -6.95 -0.89 -11.81
N GLN A 74 -7.70 0.22 -11.92
CA GLN A 74 -8.79 0.36 -12.89
C GLN A 74 -8.33 0.34 -14.36
N ARG A 75 -7.08 0.68 -14.65
CA ARG A 75 -6.54 0.70 -16.02
C ARG A 75 -6.08 -0.66 -16.51
N ILE A 76 -6.00 -1.66 -15.62
CA ILE A 76 -5.44 -2.99 -15.90
C ILE A 76 -6.54 -4.06 -15.91
N GLY A 77 -7.71 -3.76 -15.34
CA GLY A 77 -8.93 -4.57 -15.47
C GLY A 77 -9.71 -4.19 -16.73
#